data_AF-A0A9D0ZJL1-F1
#
_entry.id   AF-A0A9D0ZJL1-F1
#
_cell.length_a   1.000
_cell.length_b   1.000
_cell.length_c   1.000
_cell.angle_alpha   90.00
_cell.angle_beta   90.00
_cell.angle_gamma   90.00
#
_symmetry.space_group_name_H-M   'P 1'
#
loop_
_entity.id
_entity.type
_entity.pdbx_description
1 polymer ?
#
loop_
_entity_poly.entity_id
_entity_poly.type
_entity_poly.pdbx_seq_one_letter_code
_entity_poly.pdbx_strand_id
1 'polypeptide(L)'
;MKKLIALFAALALMAGFACAEDLQVQIIGGEDVPQATLDLDDMQLGQTYEIDGYARIMPVSFEYKDIFPQYSAGNAGNNEYRNRRDHENVTGKVCYSNSYYVPYYYEIYWQNSGTNADFAWLLMDVTNMQKEPTSFMQETSVKVVFDEEYEYAGWVRQFNYDYDSTREIEGEEGVETYGSFIRAALDPADEQPIDMVYTGHYVFGCTLPTAVVNGSEPLSMVIDLGGNELTYNIR
;
A
#
# COMPACT_ATOMS: atom_id res chain seq x y z
N MET A 1 47.61 -34.00 30.60
CA MET A 1 47.45 -34.24 29.15
C MET A 1 46.11 -33.68 28.68
N LYS A 2 46.02 -32.35 28.57
CA LYS A 2 44.77 -31.57 28.31
C LYS A 2 44.97 -30.52 27.19
N LYS A 3 45.94 -30.69 26.29
CA LYS A 3 46.31 -29.64 25.32
C LYS A 3 46.59 -30.08 23.88
N LEU A 4 46.06 -31.22 23.41
CA LEU A 4 46.36 -31.69 22.04
C LEU A 4 45.17 -32.09 21.16
N ILE A 5 43.92 -31.90 21.61
CA ILE A 5 42.72 -32.24 20.80
C ILE A 5 42.02 -30.98 20.26
N ALA A 6 42.31 -29.80 20.82
CA ALA A 6 41.67 -28.55 20.39
C ALA A 6 42.20 -27.97 19.06
N LEU A 7 43.31 -28.50 18.51
CA LEU A 7 43.99 -27.90 17.35
C LEU A 7 43.55 -28.47 15.99
N PHE A 8 42.77 -29.56 15.94
CA PHE A 8 42.28 -30.13 14.67
C PHE A 8 40.80 -29.80 14.37
N ALA A 9 40.04 -29.28 15.33
CA ALA A 9 38.66 -28.83 15.11
C ALA A 9 38.56 -27.35 14.65
N ALA A 10 39.61 -26.55 14.88
CA ALA A 10 39.63 -25.12 14.52
C ALA A 10 40.09 -24.83 13.08
N LEU A 11 40.59 -25.84 12.35
CA LEU A 11 41.03 -25.71 10.95
C LEU A 11 40.04 -26.24 9.92
N ALA A 12 38.94 -26.88 10.35
CA ALA A 12 37.84 -27.32 9.48
C ALA A 12 36.69 -26.29 9.38
N LEU A 13 36.78 -25.16 10.10
CA LEU A 13 35.80 -24.08 10.08
C LEU A 13 36.19 -22.87 9.21
N MET A 14 37.31 -22.96 8.46
CA MET A 14 37.81 -21.87 7.59
C MET A 14 38.01 -22.29 6.12
N ALA A 15 37.29 -23.29 5.64
CA ALA A 15 37.24 -23.63 4.21
C ALA A 15 35.80 -23.56 3.71
N GLY A 16 35.36 -22.34 3.38
CA GLY A 16 34.02 -22.11 2.86
C GLY A 16 33.68 -20.66 2.50
N PHE A 17 34.65 -19.74 2.46
CA PHE A 17 34.49 -18.49 1.72
C PHE A 17 35.18 -18.67 0.37
N ALA A 18 34.46 -19.29 -0.57
CA ALA A 18 34.75 -19.14 -1.99
C ALA A 18 33.63 -18.27 -2.55
N CYS A 19 34.00 -17.07 -2.98
CA CYS A 19 33.16 -16.23 -3.81
C CYS A 19 32.71 -17.02 -5.03
N ALA A 20 31.40 -17.20 -5.19
CA ALA A 20 30.77 -17.53 -6.45
C ALA A 20 29.41 -16.87 -6.46
N GLU A 21 29.27 -15.88 -7.34
CA GLU A 21 27.99 -15.45 -7.87
C GLU A 21 27.24 -16.70 -8.36
N ASP A 22 26.16 -17.07 -7.70
CA ASP A 22 25.01 -17.67 -8.38
C ASP A 22 23.78 -17.62 -7.48
N LEU A 23 22.66 -17.25 -8.08
CA LEU A 23 21.33 -17.28 -7.46
C LEU A 23 21.04 -18.66 -6.89
N GLN A 24 21.13 -18.82 -5.57
CA GLN A 24 20.56 -19.98 -4.87
C GLN A 24 19.47 -19.49 -3.93
N VAL A 25 18.25 -19.47 -4.48
CA VAL A 25 17.01 -19.47 -3.71
C VAL A 25 17.04 -20.70 -2.79
N GLN A 26 17.22 -20.48 -1.49
CA GLN A 26 17.10 -21.53 -0.50
C GLN A 26 15.62 -21.65 -0.12
N ILE A 27 14.89 -22.54 -0.82
CA ILE A 27 13.52 -22.89 -0.46
C ILE A 27 13.59 -23.78 0.79
N ILE A 28 13.30 -23.22 1.96
CA ILE A 28 12.95 -23.99 3.15
C ILE A 28 11.43 -24.00 3.24
N GLY A 29 10.83 -25.16 3.00
CA GLY A 29 9.43 -25.43 3.32
C GLY A 29 9.37 -26.48 4.42
N GLY A 30 8.53 -26.25 5.44
CA GLY A 30 8.20 -27.26 6.44
C GLY A 30 7.51 -26.71 7.68
N GLU A 31 6.20 -27.03 7.76
CA GLU A 31 5.26 -26.91 8.90
C GLU A 31 4.89 -25.50 9.36
N ASP A 32 3.63 -25.36 9.80
CA ASP A 32 3.02 -24.17 10.41
C ASP A 32 3.86 -23.66 11.58
N VAL A 33 4.94 -22.96 11.27
CA VAL A 33 5.63 -22.11 12.23
C VAL A 33 4.64 -20.98 12.50
N PRO A 34 4.20 -20.76 13.76
CA PRO A 34 3.44 -19.58 14.09
C PRO A 34 4.28 -18.40 13.59
N GLN A 35 3.76 -17.67 12.60
CA GLN A 35 4.43 -16.48 12.11
C GLN A 35 4.69 -15.63 13.34
N ALA A 36 5.97 -15.41 13.66
CA ALA A 36 6.31 -14.57 14.79
C ALA A 36 5.75 -13.20 14.46
N THR A 37 4.70 -12.79 15.17
CA THR A 37 4.11 -11.46 15.04
C THR A 37 5.24 -10.45 15.19
N LEU A 38 5.55 -9.77 14.10
CA LEU A 38 6.50 -8.68 14.12
C LEU A 38 5.75 -7.45 14.64
N ASP A 39 6.31 -6.83 15.67
CA ASP A 39 5.89 -5.53 16.16
C ASP A 39 6.90 -4.51 15.64
N LEU A 40 6.47 -3.70 14.66
CA LEU A 40 7.26 -2.60 14.11
C LEU A 40 6.79 -1.29 14.71
N ASP A 41 7.26 -1.02 15.91
CA ASP A 41 7.18 0.29 16.52
C ASP A 41 8.04 1.29 15.73
N ASP A 42 7.43 2.41 15.32
CA ASP A 42 8.10 3.58 14.75
C ASP A 42 8.64 3.41 13.32
N MET A 43 7.76 2.98 12.41
CA MET A 43 8.04 2.97 10.98
C MET A 43 8.40 4.37 10.45
N GLN A 44 9.44 4.45 9.61
CA GLN A 44 9.94 5.68 9.01
C GLN A 44 9.68 5.71 7.49
N LEU A 45 9.39 6.89 6.96
CA LEU A 45 9.26 7.09 5.51
C LEU A 45 10.57 6.77 4.79
N GLY A 46 10.47 6.05 3.67
CA GLY A 46 11.58 5.62 2.82
C GLY A 46 12.39 4.45 3.39
N GLN A 47 12.08 3.96 4.60
CA GLN A 47 12.72 2.78 5.16
C GLN A 47 11.95 1.51 4.76
N THR A 48 12.70 0.49 4.37
CA THR A 48 12.15 -0.83 4.05
C THR A 48 12.19 -1.73 5.28
N TYR A 49 11.10 -2.43 5.52
CA TYR A 49 10.96 -3.43 6.57
C TYR A 49 10.55 -4.77 5.96
N GLU A 50 11.06 -5.86 6.51
CA GLU A 50 10.77 -7.22 6.03
C GLU A 50 10.05 -8.00 7.14
N ILE A 51 8.86 -8.50 6.81
CA ILE A 51 8.11 -9.47 7.61
C ILE A 51 8.43 -10.82 7.00
N ASP A 52 9.25 -11.61 7.69
CA ASP A 52 9.85 -12.84 7.16
C ASP A 52 8.78 -13.79 6.58
N GLY A 53 9.01 -14.23 5.35
CA GLY A 53 8.10 -15.11 4.60
C GLY A 53 6.76 -14.50 4.17
N TYR A 54 6.44 -13.25 4.53
CA TYR A 54 5.12 -12.67 4.31
C TYR A 54 5.14 -11.47 3.36
N ALA A 55 5.76 -10.36 3.78
CA ALA A 55 5.77 -9.13 2.99
C ALA A 55 7.00 -8.28 3.26
N ARG A 56 7.40 -7.51 2.25
CA ARG A 56 8.33 -6.39 2.44
C ARG A 56 7.57 -5.09 2.26
N ILE A 57 7.63 -4.22 3.25
CA ILE A 57 6.87 -2.97 3.31
C ILE A 57 7.79 -1.76 3.29
N MET A 58 7.33 -0.66 2.70
CA MET A 58 8.05 0.61 2.67
C MET A 58 7.05 1.78 2.71
N PRO A 59 6.91 2.48 3.86
CA PRO A 59 6.16 3.72 3.91
C PRO A 59 6.79 4.74 2.96
N VAL A 60 6.01 5.32 2.06
CA VAL A 60 6.50 6.20 0.98
C VAL A 60 6.27 7.67 1.32
N SER A 61 5.06 8.01 1.75
CA SER A 61 4.69 9.39 2.10
C SER A 61 3.51 9.41 3.05
N PHE A 62 3.47 10.46 3.88
CA PHE A 62 2.31 10.79 4.70
C PHE A 62 1.82 12.21 4.41
N GLU A 63 0.51 12.39 4.33
CA GLU A 63 -0.12 13.69 4.18
C GLU A 63 -1.56 13.70 4.74
N TYR A 64 -2.10 14.89 4.99
CA TYR A 64 -3.53 15.07 5.23
C TYR A 64 -4.20 15.53 3.94
N LYS A 65 -5.34 14.94 3.58
CA LYS A 65 -6.11 15.28 2.37
C LYS A 65 -7.58 15.49 2.66
N ASP A 66 -8.17 16.50 2.03
CA ASP A 66 -9.62 16.68 1.98
C ASP A 66 -10.27 15.74 0.96
N ILE A 67 -9.60 15.51 -0.18
CA ILE A 67 -10.14 14.68 -1.26
C ILE A 67 -9.15 13.69 -1.83
N PHE A 68 -9.66 12.56 -2.32
CA PHE A 68 -8.91 11.64 -3.16
C PHE A 68 -9.79 10.99 -4.25
N PRO A 69 -9.21 10.62 -5.40
CA PRO A 69 -9.93 9.95 -6.46
C PRO A 69 -10.01 8.43 -6.23
N GLN A 70 -11.18 7.83 -6.45
CA GLN A 70 -11.39 6.37 -6.39
C GLN A 70 -12.20 5.89 -7.59
N TYR A 71 -11.85 4.73 -8.14
CA TYR A 71 -12.68 4.01 -9.10
C TYR A 71 -13.98 3.52 -8.47
N SER A 72 -14.98 3.34 -9.31
CA SER A 72 -16.27 2.76 -8.95
C SER A 72 -16.22 1.23 -8.89
N ALA A 73 -16.95 0.62 -7.94
CA ALA A 73 -17.12 -0.83 -7.88
C ALA A 73 -17.52 -1.48 -9.21
N GLY A 74 -16.89 -2.61 -9.54
CA GLY A 74 -17.10 -3.39 -10.76
C GLY A 74 -16.45 -2.80 -12.01
N ASN A 75 -15.68 -1.71 -11.88
CA ASN A 75 -15.04 -1.03 -13.01
C ASN A 75 -13.51 -0.92 -12.87
N ALA A 76 -12.87 -1.64 -11.95
CA ALA A 76 -11.42 -1.81 -11.99
C ALA A 76 -11.01 -2.50 -13.30
N GLY A 77 -10.49 -1.74 -14.26
CA GLY A 77 -10.00 -2.28 -15.53
C GLY A 77 -11.08 -2.75 -16.52
N ASN A 78 -12.38 -2.60 -16.24
CA ASN A 78 -13.43 -2.97 -17.20
C ASN A 78 -13.56 -1.96 -18.37
N ASN A 79 -13.09 -2.35 -19.56
CA ASN A 79 -13.12 -1.59 -20.83
C ASN A 79 -14.54 -1.46 -21.46
N GLU A 80 -15.61 -1.60 -20.68
CA GLU A 80 -16.96 -1.58 -21.22
C GLU A 80 -17.50 -0.15 -21.37
N TYR A 81 -17.86 0.19 -22.61
CA TYR A 81 -18.46 1.45 -23.01
C TYR A 81 -19.73 1.75 -22.18
N ARG A 82 -19.66 2.68 -21.22
CA ARG A 82 -20.84 3.17 -20.50
C ARG A 82 -21.27 4.54 -21.01
N ASN A 83 -22.52 4.61 -21.47
CA ASN A 83 -23.12 5.83 -21.99
C ASN A 83 -23.24 6.89 -20.87
N ARG A 84 -22.69 8.07 -21.15
CA ARG A 84 -22.98 9.36 -20.49
C ARG A 84 -24.47 9.43 -20.09
N ARG A 85 -24.81 9.52 -18.79
CA ARG A 85 -25.72 10.57 -18.28
C ARG A 85 -26.16 10.57 -16.80
N ASP A 86 -25.86 9.60 -15.94
CA ASP A 86 -26.66 9.49 -14.69
C ASP A 86 -25.95 9.64 -13.33
N HIS A 87 -24.79 10.31 -13.22
CA HIS A 87 -24.14 10.49 -11.91
C HIS A 87 -23.59 11.91 -11.67
N GLU A 88 -24.11 12.58 -10.64
CA GLU A 88 -23.80 13.99 -10.27
C GLU A 88 -22.39 14.19 -9.66
N ASN A 89 -21.62 13.12 -9.42
CA ASN A 89 -20.31 13.17 -8.74
C ASN A 89 -19.11 12.63 -9.56
N VAL A 90 -19.26 12.41 -10.88
CA VAL A 90 -18.15 11.95 -11.74
C VAL A 90 -17.15 13.08 -11.95
N THR A 91 -15.89 12.84 -11.64
CA THR A 91 -14.89 13.93 -11.47
C THR A 91 -13.67 13.80 -12.36
N GLY A 92 -13.50 12.64 -12.96
CA GLY A 92 -12.53 12.43 -14.02
C GLY A 92 -12.94 11.27 -14.90
N LYS A 93 -12.28 11.17 -16.05
CA LYS A 93 -12.35 10.01 -16.91
C LYS A 93 -10.93 9.63 -17.32
N VAL A 94 -10.60 8.35 -17.25
CA VAL A 94 -9.31 7.81 -17.72
C VAL A 94 -9.48 7.32 -19.15
N CYS A 95 -8.76 7.91 -20.10
CA CYS A 95 -8.73 7.45 -21.49
C CYS A 95 -7.67 6.36 -21.66
N TYR A 96 -8.07 5.18 -22.11
CA TYR A 96 -7.14 4.18 -22.64
C TYR A 96 -7.26 4.17 -24.17
N SER A 97 -6.21 4.58 -24.87
CA SER A 97 -6.16 4.52 -26.34
C SER A 97 -4.83 3.93 -26.81
N ASN A 98 -4.92 2.70 -27.31
CA ASN A 98 -4.02 2.18 -28.33
C ASN A 98 -4.65 2.60 -29.67
N SER A 99 -4.05 3.60 -30.31
CA SER A 99 -4.17 3.96 -31.73
C SER A 99 -5.26 3.22 -32.55
N TYR A 100 -6.31 3.97 -32.95
CA TYR A 100 -7.40 3.68 -33.93
C TYR A 100 -8.83 3.46 -33.42
N TYR A 101 -9.10 3.35 -32.11
CA TYR A 101 -10.48 3.18 -31.62
C TYR A 101 -10.87 4.14 -30.48
N VAL A 102 -12.18 4.39 -30.43
CA VAL A 102 -12.92 5.30 -29.55
C VAL A 102 -12.39 5.28 -28.10
N PRO A 103 -12.19 6.45 -27.45
CA PRO A 103 -11.69 6.51 -26.08
C PRO A 103 -12.68 5.85 -25.10
N TYR A 104 -12.19 4.89 -24.32
CA TYR A 104 -12.90 4.31 -23.17
C TYR A 104 -12.65 5.15 -21.93
N TYR A 105 -13.58 5.15 -20.99
CA TYR A 105 -13.53 6.00 -19.81
C TYR A 105 -13.84 5.20 -18.55
N TYR A 106 -12.89 5.12 -17.63
CA TYR A 106 -13.17 4.66 -16.27
C TYR A 106 -13.78 5.79 -15.46
N GLU A 107 -14.88 5.49 -14.75
CA GLU A 107 -15.50 6.43 -13.82
C GLU A 107 -14.66 6.51 -12.54
N ILE A 108 -14.19 7.72 -12.24
CA ILE A 108 -13.53 8.06 -10.99
C ILE A 108 -14.43 9.05 -10.24
N TYR A 109 -14.57 8.81 -8.93
CA TYR A 109 -15.30 9.64 -7.99
C TYR A 109 -14.34 10.31 -7.00
N TRP A 110 -14.63 11.56 -6.62
CA TRP A 110 -13.99 12.17 -5.47
C TRP A 110 -14.59 11.58 -4.21
N GLN A 111 -13.73 11.04 -3.36
CA GLN A 111 -14.04 10.84 -1.95
C GLN A 111 -13.67 12.13 -1.23
N ASN A 112 -14.60 12.67 -0.44
CA ASN A 112 -14.39 13.88 0.36
C ASN A 112 -14.46 13.50 1.85
N SER A 113 -13.55 14.03 2.65
CA SER A 113 -13.48 13.77 4.10
C SER A 113 -14.64 14.41 4.87
N GLY A 114 -15.28 15.42 4.28
CA GLY A 114 -16.36 16.22 4.86
C GLY A 114 -15.86 17.57 5.34
N THR A 115 -16.79 18.46 5.71
CA THR A 115 -16.48 19.87 6.01
C THR A 115 -15.63 20.10 7.27
N ASN A 116 -15.47 19.10 8.13
CA ASN A 116 -14.78 19.22 9.43
C ASN A 116 -13.85 18.02 9.70
N ALA A 117 -13.29 17.44 8.64
CA ALA A 117 -12.39 16.31 8.75
C ALA A 117 -11.40 16.32 7.59
N ASP A 118 -10.27 15.64 7.78
CA ASP A 118 -9.32 15.31 6.72
C ASP A 118 -9.01 13.81 6.79
N PHE A 119 -8.60 13.24 5.66
CA PHE A 119 -8.01 11.91 5.64
C PHE A 119 -6.54 12.00 6.08
N ALA A 120 -6.17 11.27 7.12
CA ALA A 120 -4.77 10.87 7.33
C ALA A 120 -4.42 9.83 6.26
N TRP A 121 -3.36 10.07 5.49
CA TRP A 121 -3.06 9.34 4.27
C TRP A 121 -1.63 8.83 4.27
N LEU A 122 -1.42 7.57 4.63
CA LEU A 122 -0.10 6.91 4.58
C LEU A 122 -0.02 6.04 3.31
N LEU A 123 0.75 6.50 2.32
CA LEU A 123 1.10 5.70 1.15
C LEU A 123 2.23 4.74 1.52
N MET A 124 2.06 3.46 1.19
CA MET A 124 3.01 2.40 1.48
C MET A 124 3.07 1.39 0.33
N ASP A 125 4.28 1.01 -0.04
CA ASP A 125 4.54 -0.09 -0.97
C ASP A 125 4.57 -1.40 -0.19
N VAL A 126 3.90 -2.43 -0.70
CA VAL A 126 3.83 -3.77 -0.11
C VAL A 126 4.22 -4.79 -1.17
N THR A 127 5.36 -5.45 -0.99
CA THR A 127 5.86 -6.50 -1.87
C THR A 127 5.50 -7.86 -1.31
N ASN A 128 4.83 -8.69 -2.09
CA ASN A 128 4.47 -10.04 -1.67
C ASN A 128 5.71 -10.94 -1.64
N MET A 129 6.02 -11.51 -0.47
CA MET A 129 7.13 -12.46 -0.31
C MET A 129 6.65 -13.92 -0.23
N GLN A 130 5.33 -14.14 -0.27
CA GLN A 130 4.70 -15.45 -0.29
C GLN A 130 4.71 -16.05 -1.70
N LYS A 131 4.56 -17.38 -1.78
CA LYS A 131 4.55 -18.11 -3.05
C LYS A 131 3.26 -17.94 -3.85
N GLU A 132 2.15 -17.72 -3.14
CA GLU A 132 0.83 -17.57 -3.74
C GLU A 132 0.44 -16.10 -3.82
N PRO A 133 -0.45 -15.71 -4.75
CA PRO A 133 -0.98 -14.36 -4.81
C PRO A 133 -1.75 -14.01 -3.53
N THR A 134 -1.56 -12.79 -3.02
CA THR A 134 -2.12 -12.37 -1.72
C THR A 134 -2.93 -11.08 -1.84
N SER A 135 -4.15 -11.10 -1.29
CA SER A 135 -5.00 -9.92 -1.11
C SER A 135 -4.71 -9.23 0.23
N PHE A 136 -3.73 -8.32 0.23
CA PHE A 136 -3.34 -7.65 1.48
C PHE A 136 -4.45 -6.80 2.10
N MET A 137 -5.40 -6.23 1.33
CA MET A 137 -6.45 -5.40 1.93
C MET A 137 -7.42 -6.22 2.78
N GLN A 138 -7.72 -7.46 2.40
CA GLN A 138 -8.63 -8.34 3.17
C GLN A 138 -8.03 -8.76 4.51
N GLU A 139 -6.70 -8.83 4.59
CA GLU A 139 -5.96 -9.21 5.80
C GLU A 139 -5.53 -8.00 6.64
N THR A 140 -5.95 -6.78 6.23
CA THR A 140 -5.54 -5.54 6.88
C THR A 140 -6.64 -4.97 7.76
N SER A 141 -6.27 -4.51 8.95
CA SER A 141 -7.06 -3.51 9.68
C SER A 141 -6.21 -2.29 10.03
N VAL A 142 -6.86 -1.13 10.14
CA VAL A 142 -6.19 0.14 10.44
C VAL A 142 -6.95 0.84 11.55
N LYS A 143 -6.22 1.41 12.49
CA LYS A 143 -6.75 2.40 13.43
C LYS A 143 -5.75 3.55 13.59
N VAL A 144 -6.26 4.70 13.98
CA VAL A 144 -5.44 5.83 14.44
C VAL A 144 -5.72 6.05 15.91
N VAL A 145 -4.66 6.13 16.71
CA VAL A 145 -4.72 6.36 18.16
C VAL A 145 -4.28 7.80 18.43
N PHE A 146 -5.13 8.57 19.09
CA PHE A 146 -4.89 9.96 19.48
C PHE A 146 -4.85 10.10 21.00
N ASP A 147 -3.82 10.78 21.51
CA ASP A 147 -3.59 11.00 22.95
C ASP A 147 -3.62 9.69 23.76
N GLU A 148 -3.14 8.59 23.15
CA GLU A 148 -3.11 7.23 23.74
C GLU A 148 -4.47 6.64 24.17
N GLU A 149 -5.58 7.37 24.00
CA GLU A 149 -6.90 7.00 24.52
C GLU A 149 -7.94 6.82 23.41
N TYR A 150 -7.92 7.67 22.39
CA TYR A 150 -9.00 7.74 21.40
C TYR A 150 -8.64 6.98 20.13
N GLU A 151 -9.44 5.97 19.79
CA GLU A 151 -9.26 5.18 18.57
C GLU A 151 -10.24 5.61 17.46
N TYR A 152 -9.70 5.83 16.27
CA TYR A 152 -10.45 6.10 15.05
C TYR A 152 -10.26 4.95 14.08
N ALA A 153 -11.36 4.39 13.58
CA ALA A 153 -11.32 3.31 12.60
C ALA A 153 -10.76 3.80 11.27
N GLY A 154 -9.77 3.10 10.75
CA GLY A 154 -9.17 3.36 9.45
C GLY A 154 -9.73 2.49 8.34
N TRP A 155 -9.11 2.59 7.19
CA TRP A 155 -9.41 1.87 5.97
C TRP A 155 -8.14 1.69 5.14
N VAL A 156 -8.16 0.76 4.19
CA VAL A 156 -7.08 0.54 3.24
C VAL A 156 -7.60 0.64 1.80
N ARG A 157 -6.77 1.13 0.89
CA ARG A 157 -7.04 1.18 -0.56
C ARG A 157 -5.81 0.76 -1.34
N GLN A 158 -6.01 0.00 -2.41
CA GLN A 158 -4.98 -0.34 -3.38
C GLN A 158 -4.98 0.66 -4.52
N PHE A 159 -3.81 0.96 -5.06
CA PHE A 159 -3.63 1.62 -6.34
C PHE A 159 -3.15 0.61 -7.36
N ASN A 160 -3.69 0.69 -8.57
CA ASN A 160 -3.13 0.01 -9.72
C ASN A 160 -2.41 1.07 -10.57
N TYR A 161 -1.08 1.03 -10.58
CA TYR A 161 -0.24 1.98 -11.32
C TYR A 161 -0.24 1.69 -12.83
N ASP A 162 -0.63 0.48 -13.26
CA ASP A 162 -0.81 0.16 -14.68
C ASP A 162 -2.06 0.84 -15.27
N TYR A 163 -2.97 1.33 -14.42
CA TYR A 163 -4.08 2.19 -14.81
C TYR A 163 -3.72 3.68 -14.81
N ASP A 164 -2.41 4.02 -14.78
CA ASP A 164 -1.93 5.40 -14.86
C ASP A 164 -2.57 6.12 -16.05
N SER A 165 -3.44 7.07 -15.71
CA SER A 165 -4.36 7.68 -16.65
C SER A 165 -3.76 8.90 -17.30
N THR A 166 -3.42 8.83 -18.59
CA THR A 166 -3.18 10.05 -19.37
C THR A 166 -4.53 10.74 -19.62
N ARG A 167 -4.71 11.96 -19.08
CA ARG A 167 -5.87 12.79 -19.39
C ARG A 167 -5.69 13.42 -20.77
N GLU A 168 -6.63 13.22 -21.68
CA GLU A 168 -6.65 13.87 -22.99
C GLU A 168 -7.85 14.82 -23.10
N ILE A 169 -7.94 15.84 -22.23
CA ILE A 169 -8.83 16.98 -22.47
C ILE A 169 -8.16 18.26 -21.94
N GLU A 170 -7.48 18.98 -22.84
CA GLU A 170 -7.15 20.40 -22.65
C GLU A 170 -8.41 21.25 -22.91
N GLY A 171 -8.73 22.20 -22.02
CA GLY A 171 -9.52 23.38 -22.40
C GLY A 171 -10.99 23.51 -21.95
N GLU A 172 -11.47 22.81 -20.91
CA GLU A 172 -12.79 23.15 -20.31
C GLU A 172 -12.65 24.17 -19.17
N GLU A 173 -13.38 25.29 -19.26
CA GLU A 173 -13.51 26.31 -18.21
C GLU A 173 -14.05 25.67 -16.91
N GLY A 174 -13.36 25.91 -15.78
CA GLY A 174 -13.73 25.38 -14.46
C GLY A 174 -12.97 24.10 -14.06
N VAL A 175 -12.18 23.53 -14.98
CA VAL A 175 -11.21 22.49 -14.65
C VAL A 175 -9.88 23.19 -14.38
N GLU A 176 -9.61 23.52 -13.11
CA GLU A 176 -8.27 23.96 -12.73
C GLU A 176 -7.24 22.91 -13.19
N THR A 177 -6.20 23.41 -13.83
CA THR A 177 -5.07 22.69 -14.43
C THR A 177 -4.34 21.83 -13.39
N TYR A 178 -4.91 20.68 -13.05
CA TYR A 178 -4.17 19.55 -12.46
C TYR A 178 -3.53 18.79 -13.61
N GLY A 179 -2.30 19.18 -13.94
CA GLY A 179 -1.49 18.51 -14.93
C GLY A 179 -1.28 17.03 -14.59
N SER A 180 -1.18 16.20 -15.64
CA SER A 180 -0.54 14.88 -15.67
C SER A 180 -0.92 13.86 -14.57
N PHE A 181 -1.60 12.78 -14.99
CA PHE A 181 -1.86 11.53 -14.25
C PHE A 181 -2.68 11.65 -12.96
N ILE A 182 -3.94 11.21 -13.01
CA ILE A 182 -4.74 10.99 -11.79
C ILE A 182 -4.54 9.54 -11.36
N ARG A 183 -3.80 9.33 -10.28
CA ARG A 183 -3.72 8.03 -9.59
C ARG A 183 -4.95 7.86 -8.72
N ALA A 184 -5.88 7.00 -9.12
CA ALA A 184 -7.08 6.70 -8.37
C ALA A 184 -6.94 5.38 -7.61
N ALA A 185 -7.48 5.36 -6.39
CA ALA A 185 -7.62 4.15 -5.59
C ALA A 185 -8.62 3.20 -6.26
N LEU A 186 -8.39 1.90 -6.19
CA LEU A 186 -9.37 0.89 -6.52
C LEU A 186 -10.54 0.95 -5.52
N ASP A 187 -11.73 0.60 -6.00
CA ASP A 187 -12.81 0.27 -5.09
C ASP A 187 -12.42 -0.97 -4.27
N PRO A 188 -12.69 -1.03 -2.95
CA PRO A 188 -12.37 -2.20 -2.13
C PRO A 188 -12.98 -3.51 -2.64
N ALA A 189 -14.11 -3.46 -3.36
CA ALA A 189 -14.72 -4.65 -3.96
C ALA A 189 -13.92 -5.20 -5.16
N ASP A 190 -13.03 -4.39 -5.74
CA ASP A 190 -12.26 -4.69 -6.93
C ASP A 190 -10.75 -4.82 -6.65
N GLU A 191 -10.37 -5.10 -5.39
CA GLU A 191 -8.97 -5.34 -5.06
C GLU A 191 -8.37 -6.49 -5.89
N GLN A 192 -7.07 -6.41 -6.12
CA GLN A 192 -6.32 -7.34 -6.95
C GLN A 192 -5.21 -7.98 -6.10
N PRO A 193 -5.19 -9.33 -5.98
CA PRO A 193 -4.10 -10.03 -5.31
C PRO A 193 -2.75 -9.68 -5.93
N ILE A 194 -1.72 -9.56 -5.10
CA ILE A 194 -0.35 -9.27 -5.52
C ILE A 194 0.40 -10.58 -5.72
N ASP A 195 0.93 -10.80 -6.91
CA ASP A 195 1.75 -11.97 -7.22
C ASP A 195 3.10 -11.96 -6.48
N MET A 196 3.72 -13.14 -6.36
CA MET A 196 5.01 -13.32 -5.70
C MET A 196 6.09 -12.37 -6.27
N VAL A 197 6.79 -11.66 -5.37
CA VAL A 197 7.81 -10.63 -5.65
C VAL A 197 7.26 -9.41 -6.42
N TYR A 198 5.95 -9.31 -6.64
CA TYR A 198 5.34 -8.08 -7.15
C TYR A 198 5.08 -7.09 -6.01
N THR A 199 5.18 -5.80 -6.32
CA THR A 199 4.93 -4.71 -5.38
C THR A 199 3.58 -4.08 -5.70
N GLY A 200 2.66 -4.17 -4.74
CA GLY A 200 1.43 -3.38 -4.75
C GLY A 200 1.64 -2.03 -4.05
N HIS A 201 0.83 -1.06 -4.44
CA HIS A 201 0.84 0.29 -3.87
C HIS A 201 -0.44 0.49 -3.07
N TYR A 202 -0.32 0.81 -1.79
CA TYR A 202 -1.44 0.87 -0.87
C TYR A 202 -1.48 2.17 -0.11
N VAL A 203 -2.68 2.61 0.25
CA VAL A 203 -2.89 3.68 1.21
C VAL A 203 -3.60 3.11 2.41
N PHE A 204 -3.00 3.34 3.56
CA PHE A 204 -3.59 3.11 4.87
C PHE A 204 -4.08 4.47 5.35
N GLY A 205 -5.39 4.56 5.57
CA GLY A 205 -6.07 5.83 5.75
C GLY A 205 -7.01 5.84 6.94
N CYS A 206 -7.32 7.04 7.42
CA CYS A 206 -8.33 7.24 8.45
C CYS A 206 -8.95 8.63 8.31
N THR A 207 -10.27 8.74 8.46
CA THR A 207 -10.95 10.04 8.46
C THR A 207 -10.90 10.62 9.87
N LEU A 208 -10.19 11.72 10.04
CA LEU A 208 -9.97 12.34 11.34
C LEU A 208 -10.65 13.71 11.41
N PRO A 209 -11.32 14.04 12.54
CA PRO A 209 -11.85 15.39 12.75
C PRO A 209 -10.75 16.44 12.70
N THR A 210 -11.06 17.64 12.22
CA THR A 210 -10.12 18.78 12.15
C THR A 210 -9.44 19.09 13.49
N ALA A 211 -10.13 18.84 14.62
CA ALA A 211 -9.55 18.99 15.96
C ALA A 211 -8.39 18.03 16.24
N VAL A 212 -8.49 16.78 15.75
CA VAL A 212 -7.42 15.77 15.85
C VAL A 212 -6.30 16.08 14.88
N VAL A 213 -6.63 16.49 13.65
CA VAL A 213 -5.63 16.85 12.61
C VAL A 213 -4.75 18.02 13.09
N ASN A 214 -5.36 19.06 13.65
CA ASN A 214 -4.67 20.26 14.13
C ASN A 214 -4.21 20.17 15.60
N GLY A 215 -4.48 19.05 16.28
CA GLY A 215 -4.05 18.80 17.65
C GLY A 215 -2.52 18.73 17.78
N SER A 216 -2.05 18.79 19.02
CA SER A 216 -0.62 18.68 19.36
C SER A 216 -0.26 17.41 20.13
N GLU A 217 -1.29 16.67 20.54
CA GLU A 217 -1.19 15.44 21.29
C GLU A 217 -0.69 14.31 20.37
N PRO A 218 -0.01 13.28 20.92
CA PRO A 218 0.52 12.18 20.14
C PRO A 218 -0.53 11.55 19.23
N LEU A 219 -0.11 11.21 18.01
CA LEU A 219 -0.97 10.59 17.02
C LEU A 219 -0.20 9.51 16.26
N SER A 220 -0.70 8.27 16.30
CA SER A 220 -0.10 7.16 15.59
C SER A 220 -1.13 6.41 14.75
N MET A 221 -0.69 5.90 13.60
CA MET A 221 -1.46 4.95 12.80
C MET A 221 -0.95 3.55 13.10
N VAL A 222 -1.84 2.70 13.59
CA VAL A 222 -1.58 1.29 13.89
C VAL A 222 -2.25 0.46 12.80
N ILE A 223 -1.46 -0.37 12.14
CA ILE A 223 -1.86 -1.23 11.03
C ILE A 223 -1.62 -2.66 11.46
N ASP A 224 -2.68 -3.46 11.48
CA ASP A 224 -2.55 -4.92 11.52
C ASP A 224 -2.51 -5.40 10.07
N LEU A 225 -1.40 -5.99 9.66
CA LEU A 225 -1.20 -6.58 8.34
C LEU A 225 -0.94 -8.08 8.48
N GLY A 226 -1.99 -8.89 8.30
CA GLY A 226 -1.89 -10.35 8.41
C GLY A 226 -1.49 -10.83 9.81
N GLY A 227 -1.92 -10.13 10.86
CA GLY A 227 -1.57 -10.42 12.25
C GLY A 227 -0.24 -9.82 12.72
N ASN A 228 0.39 -8.97 11.91
CA ASN A 228 1.60 -8.22 12.27
C ASN A 228 1.23 -6.76 12.58
N GLU A 229 1.61 -6.26 13.74
CA GLU A 229 1.31 -4.89 14.15
C GLU A 229 2.42 -3.94 13.69
N LEU A 230 2.03 -2.89 12.98
CA LEU A 230 2.92 -1.90 12.40
C LEU A 230 2.47 -0.52 12.87
N THR A 231 3.35 0.24 13.49
CA THR A 231 3.04 1.56 14.01
C THR A 231 3.80 2.65 13.26
N TYR A 232 3.07 3.58 12.66
CA TYR A 232 3.60 4.81 12.09
C TYR A 232 3.25 6.00 12.98
N ASN A 233 4.26 6.64 13.58
CA ASN A 233 4.07 7.82 14.41
C ASN A 233 3.91 9.05 13.50
N ILE A 234 2.73 9.68 13.54
CA ILE A 234 2.43 10.87 12.74
C ILE A 234 2.99 12.12 13.43
N ARG A 235 2.85 12.20 14.76
CA ARG A 235 3.43 13.23 15.62
C ARG A 235 3.48 12.78 17.08
#